data_AF-A0A7J7NR30-F1
#
_entry.id   AF-A0A7J7NR30-F1
#
_cell.length_a   1.000
_cell.length_b   1.000
_cell.length_c   1.000
_cell.angle_alpha   90.00
_cell.angle_beta   90.00
_cell.angle_gamma   90.00
#
_symmetry.space_group_name_H-M   'P 1'
#
loop_
_entity.id
_entity.type
_entity.pdbx_description
1 polymer ?
#
loop_
_entity_poly.entity_id
_entity_poly.type
_entity_poly.pdbx_seq_one_letter_code
_entity_poly.pdbx_strand_id
1 'polypeptide(L)'
;MIRNVNKEAENAVSNAKSCIYKQKYGDARRSVQEALQLNPDLRFGFEILVISETLFYAKESKEWEERKEYGNPFAYSGIDYYSLLHLNSTATISEVKTRCENLSSCLNWGKKRNDGFNFPCAFVAVSLIGDAKVVLCDQQKRLLFDQTRETWALVDSSPNSGDGEIAFKQAYLDWEPPGFDANCNNVRLRPVKKPRTDYSTVSSCVIGEEQCSSSPVSGCVRVGEEISLESREDVKKRVFDAMPQTPHYHPLDKYKGRLREGMVKAFEAAFVDLSEEIRNLVDPQSLWSRLKGFKEQLTQLEEMGFNVTMLRERLDKLQEIAKREQPSQVAAEEFKADIRNEEAKISFVRTRIMELEGDIEKSKVVIDNRRCKIEELKKDSFKVVEEFKSLAKSTWN
;
A
#
# COMPACT_ATOMS: atom_id res chain seq x y z
N MET A 1 -16.12 6.67 -37.26
CA MET A 1 -15.66 5.29 -37.00
C MET A 1 -14.92 5.19 -35.66
N ILE A 2 -13.81 5.88 -35.45
CA ILE A 2 -12.98 5.81 -34.21
C ILE A 2 -13.77 6.07 -32.91
N ARG A 3 -14.70 7.05 -32.89
CA ARG A 3 -15.54 7.33 -31.71
C ARG A 3 -16.48 6.18 -31.32
N ASN A 4 -16.93 5.37 -32.27
CA ASN A 4 -17.82 4.24 -31.96
C ASN A 4 -17.03 3.06 -31.38
N VAL A 5 -15.85 2.79 -31.93
CA VAL A 5 -14.93 1.73 -31.45
C VAL A 5 -14.53 1.99 -29.99
N ASN A 6 -14.24 3.23 -29.62
CA ASN A 6 -13.91 3.57 -28.22
C ASN A 6 -15.09 3.35 -27.27
N LYS A 7 -16.31 3.69 -27.70
CA LYS A 7 -17.51 3.51 -26.87
C LYS A 7 -17.83 2.03 -26.65
N GLU A 8 -17.59 1.19 -27.66
CA GLU A 8 -17.76 -0.26 -27.54
C GLU A 8 -16.73 -0.88 -26.59
N ALA A 9 -15.47 -0.44 -26.65
CA ALA A 9 -14.44 -0.86 -25.70
C ALA A 9 -14.75 -0.40 -24.25
N GLU A 10 -15.23 0.83 -24.05
CA GLU A 10 -15.69 1.32 -22.74
C GLU A 10 -16.83 0.48 -22.16
N ASN A 11 -17.79 0.09 -23.01
CA ASN A 11 -18.89 -0.77 -22.61
C ASN A 11 -18.39 -2.17 -22.22
N ALA A 12 -17.43 -2.72 -22.96
CA ALA A 12 -16.81 -4.01 -22.64
C ALA A 12 -16.06 -3.98 -21.29
N VAL A 13 -15.33 -2.90 -20.99
CA VAL A 13 -14.69 -2.69 -19.67
C VAL A 13 -15.73 -2.56 -18.56
N SER A 14 -16.82 -1.82 -18.78
CA SER A 14 -17.92 -1.68 -17.81
C SER A 14 -18.61 -3.03 -17.54
N ASN A 15 -18.83 -3.82 -18.59
CA ASN A 15 -19.35 -5.19 -18.48
C ASN A 15 -18.40 -6.10 -17.70
N ALA A 16 -17.10 -5.99 -17.92
CA ALA A 16 -16.10 -6.74 -17.16
C ALA A 16 -16.18 -6.43 -15.66
N LYS A 17 -16.29 -5.15 -15.28
CA LYS A 17 -16.47 -4.71 -13.88
C LYS A 17 -17.76 -5.29 -13.27
N SER A 18 -18.88 -5.24 -14.01
CA SER A 18 -20.15 -5.81 -13.54
C SER A 18 -20.07 -7.32 -13.35
N CYS A 19 -19.37 -8.03 -14.24
CA CYS A 19 -19.16 -9.46 -14.14
C CYS A 19 -18.29 -9.83 -12.93
N ILE A 20 -17.24 -9.05 -12.62
CA ILE A 20 -16.45 -9.21 -11.39
C ILE A 20 -17.33 -9.07 -10.16
N TYR A 21 -18.14 -8.02 -10.08
CA TYR A 21 -19.03 -7.80 -8.92
C TYR A 21 -20.01 -8.97 -8.71
N LYS A 22 -20.45 -9.60 -9.80
CA LYS A 22 -21.32 -10.79 -9.79
C LYS A 22 -20.57 -12.12 -9.66
N GLN A 23 -19.25 -12.09 -9.42
CA GLN A 23 -18.36 -13.26 -9.34
C GLN A 23 -18.38 -14.15 -10.60
N LYS A 24 -18.69 -13.56 -11.77
CA LYS A 24 -18.69 -14.24 -13.09
C LYS A 24 -17.36 -14.02 -13.81
N TYR A 25 -16.29 -14.56 -13.26
CA TYR A 25 -14.92 -14.26 -13.70
C TYR A 25 -14.61 -14.68 -15.16
N GLY A 26 -15.21 -15.78 -15.65
CA GLY A 26 -15.08 -16.18 -17.05
C GLY A 26 -15.70 -15.17 -18.03
N ASP A 27 -16.80 -14.55 -17.65
CA ASP A 27 -17.51 -13.54 -18.46
C ASP A 27 -16.77 -12.20 -18.42
N ALA A 28 -16.23 -11.86 -17.25
CA ALA A 28 -15.36 -10.69 -17.08
C ALA A 28 -14.10 -10.79 -17.95
N ARG A 29 -13.44 -11.96 -17.97
CA ARG A 29 -12.25 -12.19 -18.80
C ARG A 29 -12.56 -12.03 -20.30
N ARG A 30 -13.68 -12.59 -20.76
CA ARG A 30 -14.12 -12.44 -22.16
C ARG A 30 -14.37 -10.97 -22.50
N SER A 31 -15.01 -10.23 -21.58
CA SER A 31 -15.30 -8.80 -21.76
C SER A 31 -14.01 -7.95 -21.81
N VAL A 32 -12.97 -8.30 -21.04
CA VAL A 32 -11.65 -7.64 -21.15
C VAL A 32 -10.96 -7.93 -22.48
N GLN A 33 -11.00 -9.19 -22.93
CA GLN A 33 -10.42 -9.57 -24.21
C GLN A 33 -11.12 -8.87 -25.38
N GLU A 34 -12.44 -8.76 -25.32
CA GLU A 34 -13.24 -8.01 -26.28
C GLU A 34 -12.84 -6.52 -26.29
N ALA A 35 -12.68 -5.90 -25.12
CA ALA A 35 -12.21 -4.51 -25.03
C ALA A 35 -10.82 -4.32 -25.68
N LEU A 36 -9.87 -5.21 -25.39
CA LEU A 36 -8.51 -5.17 -25.95
C LEU A 36 -8.48 -5.39 -27.47
N GLN A 37 -9.36 -6.25 -28.00
CA GLN A 37 -9.49 -6.46 -29.45
C GLN A 37 -10.09 -5.24 -30.15
N LEU A 38 -11.08 -4.59 -29.53
CA LEU A 38 -11.72 -3.40 -30.08
C LEU A 38 -10.77 -2.21 -30.09
N ASN A 39 -9.94 -2.06 -29.05
CA ASN A 39 -8.96 -0.98 -28.99
C ASN A 39 -7.68 -1.44 -28.25
N PRO A 40 -6.62 -1.83 -28.97
CA PRO A 40 -5.36 -2.26 -28.37
C PRO A 40 -4.62 -1.11 -27.65
N ASP A 41 -4.86 0.14 -28.06
CA ASP A 41 -4.19 1.34 -27.57
C ASP A 41 -4.90 1.99 -26.37
N LEU A 42 -5.81 1.25 -25.71
CA LEU A 42 -6.68 1.79 -24.67
C LEU A 42 -5.91 2.59 -23.62
N ARG A 43 -6.29 3.88 -23.48
CA ARG A 43 -5.99 4.76 -22.33
C ARG A 43 -6.50 4.21 -20.98
N PHE A 44 -7.15 3.05 -20.98
CA PHE A 44 -7.72 2.35 -19.84
C PHE A 44 -6.83 1.24 -19.30
N GLY A 45 -5.53 1.24 -19.63
CA GLY A 45 -4.56 0.27 -19.13
C GLY A 45 -4.67 0.03 -17.62
N PHE A 46 -4.94 1.06 -16.82
CA PHE A 46 -5.18 0.90 -15.38
C PHE A 46 -6.43 0.07 -15.04
N GLU A 47 -7.56 0.33 -15.69
CA GLU A 47 -8.80 -0.40 -15.41
C GLU A 47 -8.69 -1.86 -15.86
N ILE A 48 -8.07 -2.10 -17.02
CA ILE A 48 -7.81 -3.45 -17.51
C ILE A 48 -6.84 -4.20 -16.60
N LEU A 49 -5.82 -3.52 -16.07
CA LEU A 49 -4.83 -4.12 -15.18
C LEU A 49 -5.46 -4.46 -13.82
N VAL A 50 -6.25 -3.56 -13.24
CA VAL A 50 -7.02 -3.82 -12.00
C VAL A 50 -8.02 -4.98 -12.19
N ILE A 51 -8.74 -5.00 -13.31
CA ILE A 51 -9.68 -6.10 -13.64
C ILE A 51 -8.92 -7.41 -13.84
N SER A 52 -7.78 -7.40 -14.52
CA SER A 52 -6.96 -8.59 -14.77
C SER A 52 -6.33 -9.13 -13.49
N GLU A 53 -5.87 -8.25 -12.60
CA GLU A 53 -5.36 -8.58 -11.26
C GLU A 53 -6.46 -9.18 -10.39
N THR A 54 -7.66 -8.58 -10.40
CA THR A 54 -8.83 -9.12 -9.69
C THR A 54 -9.21 -10.51 -10.24
N LEU A 55 -9.15 -10.71 -11.56
CA LEU A 55 -9.43 -12.00 -12.19
C LEU A 55 -8.35 -13.05 -11.89
N PHE A 56 -7.08 -12.63 -11.82
CA PHE A 56 -5.97 -13.47 -11.43
C PHE A 56 -6.16 -13.99 -10.00
N TYR A 57 -6.38 -13.08 -9.04
CA TYR A 57 -6.62 -13.44 -7.65
C TYR A 57 -7.92 -14.22 -7.43
N ALA A 58 -8.99 -13.93 -8.18
CA ALA A 58 -10.23 -14.70 -8.11
C ALA A 58 -10.09 -16.12 -8.67
N LYS A 59 -9.32 -16.28 -9.76
CA LYS A 59 -8.97 -17.61 -10.29
C LYS A 59 -8.12 -18.37 -9.30
N GLU A 60 -7.07 -17.76 -8.76
CA GLU A 60 -6.23 -18.37 -7.73
C GLU A 60 -7.06 -18.73 -6.49
N SER A 61 -7.95 -17.86 -6.01
CA SER A 61 -8.81 -18.14 -4.85
C SER A 61 -9.76 -19.30 -5.08
N LYS A 62 -10.35 -19.43 -6.29
CA LYS A 62 -11.25 -20.54 -6.62
C LYS A 62 -10.49 -21.86 -6.80
N GLU A 63 -9.34 -21.82 -7.49
CA GLU A 63 -8.44 -22.98 -7.60
C GLU A 63 -7.88 -23.40 -6.24
N TRP A 64 -7.69 -22.44 -5.32
CA TRP A 64 -7.26 -22.67 -3.94
C TRP A 64 -8.36 -23.31 -3.08
N GLU A 65 -9.62 -22.88 -3.22
CA GLU A 65 -10.77 -23.52 -2.57
C GLU A 65 -11.02 -24.94 -3.08
N GLU A 66 -10.88 -25.16 -4.39
CA GLU A 66 -11.06 -26.48 -5.03
C GLU A 66 -9.88 -27.45 -4.77
N ARG A 67 -8.70 -26.94 -4.36
CA ARG A 67 -7.48 -27.74 -4.12
C ARG A 67 -6.99 -27.76 -2.66
N LYS A 68 -7.88 -27.52 -1.69
CA LYS A 68 -7.60 -27.62 -0.24
C LYS A 68 -6.94 -28.94 0.22
N GLU A 69 -6.86 -29.95 -0.64
CA GLU A 69 -6.24 -31.24 -0.35
C GLU A 69 -4.71 -31.31 -0.54
N TYR A 70 -4.05 -30.33 -1.21
CA TYR A 70 -2.59 -30.37 -1.40
C TYR A 70 -1.92 -29.05 -0.98
N GLY A 71 -1.31 -29.07 0.21
CA GLY A 71 -0.70 -27.91 0.84
C GLY A 71 0.59 -27.44 0.18
N ASN A 72 0.55 -26.30 -0.51
CA ASN A 72 1.64 -25.32 -0.52
C ASN A 72 1.15 -23.97 -1.10
N PRO A 73 0.99 -22.91 -0.29
CA PRO A 73 0.48 -21.61 -0.74
C PRO A 73 1.47 -20.78 -1.58
N PHE A 74 2.72 -21.23 -1.79
CA PHE A 74 3.77 -20.44 -2.44
C PHE A 74 4.07 -20.80 -3.91
N ALA A 75 3.33 -21.74 -4.49
CA ALA A 75 3.69 -22.34 -5.78
C ALA A 75 3.14 -21.65 -7.04
N TYR A 76 2.25 -20.64 -6.93
CA TYR A 76 1.40 -20.27 -8.07
C TYR A 76 1.71 -18.95 -8.80
N SER A 77 2.57 -18.08 -8.28
CA SER A 77 2.88 -16.84 -9.01
C SER A 77 3.83 -17.05 -10.20
N GLY A 78 4.56 -18.18 -10.27
CA GLY A 78 5.64 -18.39 -11.25
C GLY A 78 6.79 -17.38 -11.12
N ILE A 79 6.75 -16.53 -10.10
CA ILE A 79 7.74 -15.48 -9.85
C ILE A 79 8.89 -16.09 -9.06
N ASP A 80 10.07 -16.15 -9.68
CA ASP A 80 11.30 -16.44 -8.96
C ASP A 80 11.71 -15.21 -8.13
N TYR A 81 11.45 -15.26 -6.82
CA TYR A 81 11.78 -14.16 -5.90
C TYR A 81 13.27 -13.81 -5.89
N TYR A 82 14.15 -14.75 -6.22
CA TYR A 82 15.58 -14.45 -6.37
C TYR A 82 15.84 -13.57 -7.58
N SER A 83 15.25 -13.91 -8.73
CA SER A 83 15.28 -13.07 -9.93
C SER A 83 14.66 -11.69 -9.70
N LEU A 84 13.51 -11.62 -9.02
CA LEU A 84 12.83 -10.37 -8.67
C LEU A 84 13.73 -9.43 -7.84
N LEU A 85 14.48 -9.98 -6.89
CA LEU A 85 15.37 -9.19 -6.03
C LEU A 85 16.77 -9.00 -6.63
N HIS A 86 17.09 -9.64 -7.76
CA HIS A 86 18.43 -9.76 -8.31
C HIS A 86 19.43 -10.36 -7.30
N LEU A 87 19.07 -11.48 -6.70
CA LEU A 87 19.87 -12.23 -5.74
C LEU A 87 20.16 -13.64 -6.24
N ASN A 88 21.25 -14.25 -5.75
CA ASN A 88 21.49 -15.67 -5.95
C ASN A 88 20.63 -16.48 -4.95
N SER A 89 20.28 -17.73 -5.28
CA SER A 89 19.61 -18.63 -4.32
C SER A 89 20.42 -18.93 -3.06
N THR A 90 21.73 -18.67 -3.08
CA THR A 90 22.59 -18.77 -1.89
C THR A 90 22.60 -17.51 -1.01
N ALA A 91 21.86 -16.45 -1.36
CA ALA A 91 21.86 -15.18 -0.63
C ALA A 91 21.46 -15.35 0.85
N THR A 92 22.16 -14.70 1.76
CA THR A 92 21.86 -14.69 3.19
C THR A 92 20.57 -13.94 3.51
N ILE A 93 19.93 -14.22 4.65
CA ILE A 93 18.74 -13.48 5.10
C ILE A 93 19.01 -11.98 5.21
N SER A 94 20.22 -11.58 5.64
CA SER A 94 20.63 -10.18 5.71
C SER A 94 20.68 -9.51 4.33
N GLU A 95 21.18 -10.19 3.30
CA GLU A 95 21.21 -9.68 1.93
C GLU A 95 19.79 -9.51 1.37
N VAL A 96 18.91 -10.50 1.60
CA VAL A 96 17.49 -10.42 1.21
C VAL A 96 16.81 -9.20 1.86
N LYS A 97 16.92 -9.03 3.18
CA LYS A 97 16.31 -7.88 3.88
C LYS A 97 16.81 -6.55 3.35
N THR A 98 18.11 -6.41 3.23
CA THR A 98 18.77 -5.18 2.73
C THR A 98 18.28 -4.86 1.32
N ARG A 99 18.17 -5.87 0.45
CA ARG A 99 17.73 -5.68 -0.93
C ARG A 99 16.26 -5.27 -1.01
N CYS A 100 15.38 -5.94 -0.26
CA CYS A 100 13.97 -5.56 -0.18
C CYS A 100 13.78 -4.13 0.32
N GLU A 101 14.55 -3.71 1.34
CA GLU A 101 14.48 -2.36 1.90
C GLU A 101 14.97 -1.29 0.92
N ASN A 102 16.06 -1.56 0.21
CA ASN A 102 16.57 -0.67 -0.83
C ASN A 102 15.56 -0.50 -1.97
N LEU A 103 15.03 -1.61 -2.51
CA LEU A 103 14.05 -1.56 -3.61
C LEU A 103 12.75 -0.87 -3.19
N SER A 104 12.23 -1.19 -2.00
CA SER A 104 11.04 -0.53 -1.46
C SER A 104 11.25 0.97 -1.27
N SER A 105 12.43 1.38 -0.82
CA SER A 105 12.79 2.79 -0.65
C SER A 105 12.88 3.53 -1.99
N CYS A 106 13.46 2.90 -3.02
CA CYS A 106 13.51 3.45 -4.37
C CYS A 106 12.10 3.64 -4.96
N LEU A 107 11.23 2.65 -4.82
CA LEU A 107 9.85 2.72 -5.31
C LEU A 107 9.00 3.75 -4.55
N ASN A 108 9.24 3.92 -3.24
CA ASN A 108 8.60 4.97 -2.44
C ASN A 108 9.15 6.37 -2.77
N TRP A 109 10.41 6.48 -3.21
CA TRP A 109 10.99 7.73 -3.69
C TRP A 109 10.34 8.18 -5.01
N GLY A 110 10.10 7.26 -5.94
CA GLY A 110 9.36 7.54 -7.19
C GLY A 110 7.91 8.01 -6.96
N LYS A 111 7.27 7.58 -5.86
CA LYS A 111 5.94 8.11 -5.48
C LYS A 111 5.95 9.59 -5.10
N LYS A 112 7.07 10.13 -4.61
CA LYS A 112 7.14 11.52 -4.09
C LYS A 112 7.40 12.56 -5.17
N ARG A 113 7.92 12.20 -6.34
CA ARG A 113 8.39 13.16 -7.35
C ARG A 113 7.44 13.40 -8.52
N ASN A 114 6.30 12.70 -8.59
CA ASN A 114 5.28 12.91 -9.62
C ASN A 114 5.86 12.86 -11.06
N ASP A 115 6.92 12.08 -11.24
CA ASP A 115 7.81 12.00 -12.40
C ASP A 115 7.25 11.13 -13.54
N GLY A 116 5.92 11.00 -13.62
CA GLY A 116 5.25 10.18 -14.64
C GLY A 116 5.44 8.67 -14.45
N PHE A 117 5.98 8.24 -13.31
CA PHE A 117 6.05 6.83 -12.95
C PHE A 117 4.62 6.28 -12.84
N ASN A 118 4.33 5.19 -13.58
CA ASN A 118 3.02 4.56 -13.60
C ASN A 118 2.71 4.01 -12.20
N PHE A 119 2.01 4.81 -11.38
CA PHE A 119 1.66 4.55 -9.98
C PHE A 119 1.18 3.11 -9.69
N PRO A 120 0.42 2.44 -10.58
CA PRO A 120 -0.01 1.06 -10.39
C PRO A 120 1.14 0.05 -10.36
N CYS A 121 2.13 0.19 -11.25
CA CYS A 121 3.27 -0.74 -11.33
C CYS A 121 4.16 -0.65 -10.09
N ALA A 122 4.32 0.55 -9.52
CA ALA A 122 5.07 0.73 -8.28
C ALA A 122 4.37 0.08 -7.07
N PHE A 123 3.04 0.08 -7.04
CA PHE A 123 2.28 -0.58 -5.97
C PHE A 123 2.44 -2.10 -6.03
N VAL A 124 2.23 -2.69 -7.22
CA VAL A 124 2.41 -4.13 -7.44
C VAL A 124 3.85 -4.57 -7.12
N ALA A 125 4.84 -3.81 -7.58
CA ALA A 125 6.25 -4.10 -7.28
C ALA A 125 6.55 -4.07 -5.78
N VAL A 126 6.02 -3.09 -5.03
CA VAL A 126 6.18 -3.04 -3.57
C VAL A 126 5.52 -4.23 -2.89
N SER A 127 4.34 -4.66 -3.35
CA SER A 127 3.67 -5.85 -2.82
C SER A 127 4.50 -7.11 -3.05
N LEU A 128 4.98 -7.34 -4.28
CA LEU A 128 5.81 -8.50 -4.62
C LEU A 128 7.14 -8.52 -3.85
N ILE A 129 7.76 -7.36 -3.61
CA ILE A 129 8.95 -7.24 -2.76
C ILE A 129 8.63 -7.61 -1.30
N GLY A 130 7.44 -7.24 -0.82
CA GLY A 130 6.92 -7.64 0.49
C GLY A 130 6.79 -9.15 0.61
N ASP A 131 6.17 -9.79 -0.37
CA ASP A 131 6.01 -11.24 -0.41
C ASP A 131 7.36 -11.97 -0.48
N ALA A 132 8.27 -11.49 -1.34
CA ALA A 132 9.63 -12.00 -1.43
C ALA A 132 10.36 -11.89 -0.08
N LYS A 133 10.20 -10.77 0.65
CA LYS A 133 10.77 -10.60 1.99
C LYS A 133 10.21 -11.62 2.97
N VAL A 134 8.89 -11.85 2.97
CA VAL A 134 8.24 -12.81 3.88
C VAL A 134 8.68 -14.24 3.59
N VAL A 135 8.77 -14.62 2.32
CA VAL A 135 9.14 -15.99 1.91
C VAL A 135 10.62 -16.25 2.13
N LEU A 136 11.50 -15.36 1.66
CA LEU A 136 12.95 -15.60 1.66
C LEU A 136 13.64 -15.29 3.02
N CYS A 137 13.00 -14.54 3.92
CA CYS A 137 13.54 -14.31 5.27
C CYS A 137 13.13 -15.36 6.31
N ASP A 138 12.13 -16.18 6.00
CA ASP A 138 11.69 -17.29 6.84
C ASP A 138 12.35 -18.58 6.35
N GLN A 139 13.14 -19.22 7.21
CA GLN A 139 13.96 -20.35 6.79
C GLN A 139 13.14 -21.57 6.34
N GLN A 140 11.96 -21.80 6.92
CA GLN A 140 11.09 -22.91 6.53
C GLN A 140 10.37 -22.61 5.21
N LYS A 141 9.84 -21.39 5.04
CA LYS A 141 9.18 -20.98 3.79
C LYS A 141 10.15 -20.94 2.63
N ARG A 142 11.38 -20.47 2.87
CA ARG A 142 12.44 -20.44 1.87
C ARG A 142 12.80 -21.84 1.41
N LEU A 143 12.99 -22.79 2.33
CA LEU A 143 13.28 -24.18 1.96
C LEU A 143 12.17 -24.78 1.09
N LEU A 144 10.91 -24.54 1.45
CA LEU A 144 9.76 -25.00 0.68
C LEU A 144 9.68 -24.33 -0.70
N PHE A 145 9.97 -23.03 -0.78
CA PHE A 145 10.05 -22.28 -2.03
C PHE A 145 11.17 -22.82 -2.94
N ASP A 146 12.37 -23.08 -2.40
CA ASP A 146 13.51 -23.64 -3.13
C ASP A 146 13.19 -25.03 -3.69
N GLN A 147 12.61 -25.92 -2.88
CA GLN A 147 12.15 -27.24 -3.32
C GLN A 147 11.12 -27.14 -4.44
N THR A 148 10.16 -26.23 -4.30
CA THR A 148 9.14 -26.00 -5.33
C THR A 148 9.80 -25.51 -6.62
N ARG A 149 10.69 -24.52 -6.54
CA ARG A 149 11.41 -23.98 -7.70
C ARG A 149 12.22 -25.05 -8.44
N GLU A 150 12.88 -25.95 -7.72
CA GLU A 150 13.62 -27.08 -8.31
C GLU A 150 12.68 -28.07 -9.01
N THR A 151 11.52 -28.40 -8.41
CA THR A 151 10.53 -29.26 -9.07
C THR A 151 9.96 -28.63 -10.34
N TRP A 152 9.76 -27.31 -10.37
CA TRP A 152 9.31 -26.59 -11.56
C TRP A 152 10.36 -26.58 -12.67
N ALA A 153 11.63 -26.40 -12.34
CA ALA A 153 12.72 -26.48 -13.33
C ALA A 153 12.77 -27.86 -14.03
N LEU A 154 12.41 -28.93 -13.31
CA LEU A 154 12.30 -30.28 -13.88
C LEU A 154 11.08 -30.45 -14.79
N VAL A 155 9.97 -29.75 -14.51
CA VAL A 155 8.75 -29.79 -15.33
C VAL A 155 8.90 -28.96 -16.60
N ASP A 156 9.49 -27.76 -16.54
CA ASP A 156 9.77 -26.90 -17.70
C ASP A 156 10.76 -27.54 -18.70
N SER A 157 11.51 -28.55 -18.27
CA SER A 157 12.41 -29.34 -19.12
C SER A 157 11.67 -30.39 -19.99
N SER A 158 10.35 -30.52 -19.85
CA SER A 158 9.54 -31.50 -20.58
C SER A 158 9.18 -30.99 -21.99
N PRO A 159 9.49 -31.73 -23.07
CA PRO A 159 9.37 -31.25 -24.45
C PRO A 159 7.92 -31.04 -24.98
N ASN A 160 6.90 -31.05 -24.11
CA ASN A 160 5.48 -31.02 -24.51
C ASN A 160 4.63 -29.91 -23.85
N SER A 161 5.19 -28.96 -23.08
CA SER A 161 4.41 -27.82 -22.52
C SER A 161 4.58 -26.57 -23.39
N GLY A 162 3.53 -26.25 -24.16
CA GLY A 162 3.56 -25.29 -25.27
C GLY A 162 3.57 -23.79 -24.93
N ASP A 163 4.33 -23.06 -25.75
CA ASP A 163 4.17 -21.75 -26.42
C ASP A 163 3.54 -20.52 -25.72
N GLY A 164 2.76 -20.65 -24.65
CA GLY A 164 2.13 -19.50 -23.98
C GLY A 164 3.04 -18.78 -22.98
N GLU A 165 3.91 -19.51 -22.30
CA GLU A 165 4.75 -18.99 -21.21
C GLU A 165 6.07 -18.37 -21.70
N ILE A 166 6.56 -18.84 -22.85
CA ILE A 166 7.77 -18.34 -23.49
C ILE A 166 7.60 -16.89 -23.96
N ALA A 167 6.40 -16.52 -24.46
CA ALA A 167 6.12 -15.17 -24.95
C ALA A 167 6.14 -14.10 -23.84
N PHE A 168 5.75 -14.45 -22.61
CA PHE A 168 5.76 -13.51 -21.47
C PHE A 168 7.15 -13.38 -20.83
N LYS A 169 7.88 -14.50 -20.68
CA LYS A 169 9.27 -14.50 -20.17
C LYS A 169 10.22 -13.73 -21.11
N GLN A 170 10.03 -13.85 -22.43
CA GLN A 170 10.84 -13.13 -23.43
C GLN A 170 10.56 -11.61 -23.42
N ALA A 171 9.29 -11.20 -23.32
CA ALA A 171 8.90 -9.78 -23.25
C ALA A 171 9.40 -9.07 -21.99
N TYR A 172 9.59 -9.79 -20.88
CA TYR A 172 10.14 -9.25 -19.63
C TYR A 172 11.67 -9.16 -19.63
N LEU A 173 12.36 -10.12 -20.27
CA LEU A 173 13.82 -10.12 -20.40
C LEU A 173 14.33 -9.10 -21.42
N ASP A 174 13.54 -8.79 -22.46
CA ASP A 174 13.90 -7.81 -23.50
C ASP A 174 13.64 -6.34 -23.06
N TRP A 175 13.15 -6.11 -21.83
CA TRP A 175 12.90 -4.78 -21.28
C TRP A 175 14.12 -4.22 -20.54
N GLU A 176 14.93 -3.41 -21.23
CA GLU A 176 15.99 -2.60 -20.60
C GLU A 176 15.45 -1.22 -20.17
N PRO A 177 15.54 -0.83 -18.89
CA PRO A 177 15.22 0.53 -18.47
C PRO A 177 16.30 1.51 -18.95
N PRO A 178 15.95 2.67 -19.52
CA PRO A 178 16.94 3.63 -20.00
C PRO A 178 17.70 4.26 -18.82
N GLY A 179 19.03 4.07 -18.80
CA GLY A 179 19.95 4.93 -18.03
C GLY A 179 20.68 4.31 -16.83
N PHE A 180 20.73 2.99 -16.67
CA PHE A 180 21.50 2.36 -15.59
C PHE A 180 22.92 2.00 -16.05
N ASP A 181 23.88 2.89 -15.81
CA ASP A 181 25.30 2.64 -16.08
C ASP A 181 25.90 1.75 -14.98
N ALA A 182 26.28 0.52 -15.32
CA ALA A 182 26.65 -0.54 -14.38
C ALA A 182 28.06 -0.39 -13.75
N ASN A 183 28.72 0.77 -13.90
CA ASN A 183 30.14 0.92 -13.58
C ASN A 183 30.44 2.04 -12.57
N CYS A 184 29.80 2.00 -11.40
CA CYS A 184 30.10 2.90 -10.27
C CYS A 184 30.61 2.12 -9.04
N ASN A 185 31.73 1.40 -9.19
CA ASN A 185 32.40 0.74 -8.05
C ASN A 185 33.70 1.41 -7.59
N ASN A 186 34.08 2.57 -8.13
CA ASN A 186 35.28 3.27 -7.66
C ASN A 186 35.18 4.81 -7.78
N VAL A 187 34.57 5.45 -6.78
CA VAL A 187 34.77 6.90 -6.56
C VAL A 187 35.19 7.12 -5.11
N ARG A 188 36.52 7.27 -4.90
CA ARG A 188 37.09 7.86 -3.68
C ARG A 188 36.66 9.32 -3.60
N LEU A 189 35.83 9.65 -2.61
CA LEU A 189 35.57 11.04 -2.25
C LEU A 189 36.86 11.68 -1.73
N ARG A 190 37.41 12.66 -2.46
CA ARG A 190 38.43 13.57 -1.92
C ARG A 190 37.73 14.64 -1.09
N PRO A 191 38.30 15.06 0.06
CA PRO A 191 37.74 16.18 0.81
C PRO A 191 37.89 17.47 0.00
N VAL A 192 36.76 18.14 -0.21
CA VAL A 192 36.70 19.50 -0.78
C VAL A 192 37.33 20.46 0.23
N LYS A 193 38.43 21.11 -0.18
CA LYS A 193 39.01 22.25 0.54
C LYS A 193 38.04 23.43 0.41
N LYS A 194 37.67 24.02 1.56
CA LYS A 194 36.87 25.25 1.62
C LYS A 194 37.60 26.39 0.90
N PRO A 195 36.89 27.30 0.21
CA PRO A 195 37.49 28.52 -0.31
C PRO A 195 37.86 29.46 0.84
N ARG A 196 39.09 29.98 0.80
CA ARG A 196 39.47 31.21 1.50
C ARG A 196 38.78 32.38 0.83
N THR A 197 38.09 33.19 1.61
CA THR A 197 37.78 34.58 1.24
C THR A 197 38.49 35.48 2.25
N ASP A 198 39.54 36.12 1.75
CA ASP A 198 40.23 37.22 2.39
C ASP A 198 39.36 38.47 2.24
N TYR A 199 39.01 39.13 3.35
CA TYR A 199 38.79 40.57 3.38
C TYR A 199 39.33 41.14 4.69
N SER A 200 40.37 41.94 4.54
CA SER A 200 40.97 42.79 5.55
C SER A 200 40.20 44.10 5.73
N THR A 201 40.21 44.60 6.98
CA THR A 201 40.08 46.00 7.46
C THR A 201 38.68 46.66 7.45
N VAL A 202 38.19 47.41 8.45
CA VAL A 202 38.78 48.15 9.59
C VAL A 202 37.72 48.26 10.73
N SER A 203 38.17 48.40 11.98
CA SER A 203 37.67 49.34 13.01
C SER A 203 37.14 48.77 14.34
N SER A 204 38.02 48.88 15.35
CA SER A 204 37.81 49.30 16.74
C SER A 204 36.55 48.86 17.51
N CYS A 205 36.75 48.10 18.60
CA CYS A 205 36.65 48.65 19.95
C CYS A 205 37.22 47.68 20.99
N VAL A 206 37.75 48.27 22.05
CA VAL A 206 38.60 47.69 23.11
C VAL A 206 37.73 47.21 24.28
N ILE A 207 38.33 46.31 25.08
CA ILE A 207 38.14 46.01 26.52
C ILE A 207 37.45 44.67 26.82
N GLY A 208 38.21 43.80 27.51
CA GLY A 208 37.66 42.83 28.46
C GLY A 208 38.23 41.42 28.34
N GLU A 209 39.46 41.21 28.82
CA GLU A 209 39.95 39.88 29.18
C GLU A 209 39.19 39.38 30.42
N GLU A 210 38.69 38.15 30.38
CA GLU A 210 38.71 37.27 31.56
C GLU A 210 38.61 35.80 31.14
N GLN A 211 39.55 35.01 31.68
CA GLN A 211 39.75 33.60 31.44
C GLN A 211 38.69 32.76 32.17
N CYS A 212 38.23 31.67 31.56
CA CYS A 212 37.82 30.48 32.32
C CYS A 212 37.98 29.20 31.48
N SER A 213 38.69 28.26 32.09
CA SER A 213 38.97 26.91 31.66
C SER A 213 37.82 25.96 32.00
N SER A 214 37.50 25.03 31.09
CA SER A 214 37.21 23.61 31.38
C SER A 214 36.64 22.88 30.17
N SER A 215 37.07 21.63 30.00
CA SER A 215 36.79 20.72 28.89
C SER A 215 35.50 19.88 29.13
N PRO A 216 35.20 18.78 28.40
CA PRO A 216 34.16 18.78 27.38
C PRO A 216 33.13 17.65 27.54
N VAL A 217 31.83 17.92 27.55
CA VAL A 217 30.83 16.85 27.30
C VAL A 217 29.56 17.48 26.72
N SER A 218 29.13 17.02 25.55
CA SER A 218 27.74 16.56 25.30
C SER A 218 27.43 16.54 23.80
N GLY A 219 26.76 15.46 23.40
CA GLY A 219 26.57 15.02 22.03
C GLY A 219 25.82 16.01 21.14
N CYS A 220 26.36 16.20 19.94
CA CYS A 220 25.69 16.92 18.87
C CYS A 220 24.72 15.96 18.17
N VAL A 221 23.46 15.94 18.61
CA VAL A 221 22.35 15.42 17.82
C VAL A 221 22.14 16.41 16.66
N ARG A 222 22.44 15.98 15.44
CA ARG A 222 22.05 16.72 14.24
C ARG A 222 20.55 16.54 14.03
N VAL A 223 19.75 17.47 14.55
CA VAL A 223 18.38 17.68 14.06
C VAL A 223 18.49 18.55 12.82
N GLY A 224 18.61 17.90 11.66
CA GLY A 224 18.45 18.55 10.37
C GLY A 224 17.00 18.43 9.95
N GLU A 225 16.14 19.28 10.50
CA GLU A 225 14.82 19.55 9.95
C GLU A 225 14.55 21.05 10.15
N GLU A 226 15.14 21.87 9.27
CA GLU A 226 14.76 23.28 9.13
C GLU A 226 13.34 23.32 8.57
N ILE A 227 12.35 23.36 9.47
CA ILE A 227 11.02 23.84 9.11
C ILE A 227 11.18 25.33 8.79
N SER A 228 11.17 25.67 7.50
CA SER A 228 11.17 27.04 7.02
C SER A 228 9.92 27.75 7.56
N LEU A 229 10.07 28.49 8.66
CA LEU A 229 9.07 29.44 9.17
C LEU A 229 9.01 30.60 8.18
N GLU A 230 8.20 30.43 7.14
CA GLU A 230 7.93 31.47 6.16
C GLU A 230 7.21 32.64 6.86
N SER A 231 7.69 33.87 6.65
CA SER A 231 7.11 35.03 7.33
C SER A 231 5.71 35.34 6.79
N ARG A 232 4.87 36.03 7.59
CA ARG A 232 3.51 36.40 7.15
C ARG A 232 3.55 37.30 5.91
N GLU A 233 4.57 38.13 5.82
CA GLU A 233 4.86 39.00 4.68
C GLU A 233 5.21 38.21 3.42
N ASP A 234 5.96 37.11 3.55
CA ASP A 234 6.29 36.23 2.43
C ASP A 234 5.05 35.50 1.91
N VAL A 235 4.21 34.98 2.82
CA VAL A 235 2.92 34.35 2.46
C VAL A 235 2.01 35.35 1.75
N LYS A 236 1.89 36.56 2.30
CA LYS A 236 1.13 37.66 1.68
C LYS A 236 1.65 37.93 0.27
N LYS A 237 2.95 38.14 0.12
CA LYS A 237 3.59 38.42 -1.17
C LYS A 237 3.29 37.30 -2.18
N ARG A 238 3.49 36.05 -1.80
CA ARG A 238 3.20 34.89 -2.65
C ARG A 238 1.74 34.85 -3.11
N VAL A 239 0.78 35.12 -2.22
CA VAL A 239 -0.64 35.13 -2.57
C VAL A 239 -0.96 36.24 -3.57
N PHE A 240 -0.45 37.46 -3.36
CA PHE A 240 -0.69 38.58 -4.27
C PHE A 240 0.10 38.47 -5.59
N ASP A 241 1.26 37.80 -5.59
CA ASP A 241 2.01 37.49 -6.81
C ASP A 241 1.23 36.47 -7.67
N ALA A 242 0.60 35.47 -7.04
CA ALA A 242 -0.21 34.47 -7.73
C ALA A 242 -1.59 34.98 -8.16
N MET A 243 -2.19 35.88 -7.36
CA MET A 243 -3.50 36.46 -7.60
C MET A 243 -3.45 37.98 -7.39
N PRO A 244 -2.95 38.77 -8.37
CA PRO A 244 -2.90 40.22 -8.26
C PRO A 244 -4.27 40.82 -7.99
N GLN A 245 -4.37 41.74 -7.02
CA GLN A 245 -5.63 42.35 -6.59
C GLN A 245 -5.58 43.87 -6.67
N THR A 246 -6.70 44.49 -7.03
CA THR A 246 -6.92 45.95 -6.98
C THR A 246 -8.28 46.29 -6.37
N PRO A 247 -8.50 45.99 -5.07
CA PRO A 247 -9.78 46.20 -4.39
C PRO A 247 -10.14 47.68 -4.26
N HIS A 248 -11.42 47.99 -4.44
CA HIS A 248 -11.91 49.38 -4.46
C HIS A 248 -12.19 49.95 -3.06
N TYR A 249 -12.48 49.10 -2.06
CA TYR A 249 -12.75 49.49 -0.68
C TYR A 249 -13.84 50.57 -0.45
N HIS A 250 -14.70 50.82 -1.44
CA HIS A 250 -15.79 51.81 -1.36
C HIS A 250 -16.63 51.72 -0.06
N PRO A 251 -16.97 50.54 0.49
CA PRO A 251 -17.71 50.47 1.76
C PRO A 251 -17.01 51.13 2.95
N LEU A 252 -15.70 51.37 2.85
CA LEU A 252 -14.87 51.99 3.88
C LEU A 252 -14.74 53.51 3.75
N ASP A 253 -15.33 54.14 2.72
CA ASP A 253 -15.19 55.59 2.45
C ASP A 253 -15.78 56.47 3.57
N LYS A 254 -16.68 55.91 4.37
CA LYS A 254 -17.23 56.56 5.58
C LYS A 254 -16.21 56.69 6.71
N TYR A 255 -15.12 55.92 6.69
CA TYR A 255 -14.06 55.97 7.69
C TYR A 255 -12.89 56.82 7.18
N LYS A 256 -12.20 57.53 8.07
CA LYS A 256 -11.09 58.43 7.70
C LYS A 256 -9.80 58.09 8.41
N GLY A 257 -8.68 58.49 7.80
CA GLY A 257 -7.34 58.39 8.38
C GLY A 257 -6.94 56.95 8.76
N ARG A 258 -6.33 56.82 9.94
CA ARG A 258 -5.76 55.55 10.42
C ARG A 258 -6.77 54.42 10.57
N LEU A 259 -8.04 54.73 10.85
CA LEU A 259 -9.07 53.70 10.99
C LEU A 259 -9.35 53.01 9.65
N ARG A 260 -9.49 53.78 8.56
CA ARG A 260 -9.66 53.24 7.20
C ARG A 260 -8.46 52.39 6.79
N GLU A 261 -7.25 52.90 7.04
CA GLU A 261 -6.00 52.18 6.76
C GLU A 261 -5.91 50.84 7.52
N GLY A 262 -6.27 50.83 8.80
CA GLY A 262 -6.30 49.62 9.61
C GLY A 262 -7.30 48.58 9.08
N MET A 263 -8.49 49.02 8.67
CA MET A 263 -9.50 48.14 8.08
C MET A 263 -9.04 47.56 6.74
N VAL A 264 -8.43 48.37 5.87
CA VAL A 264 -7.85 47.89 4.60
C VAL A 264 -6.83 46.78 4.86
N LYS A 265 -5.88 47.00 5.77
CA LYS A 265 -4.89 45.99 6.16
C LYS A 265 -5.53 44.71 6.72
N ALA A 266 -6.61 44.84 7.48
CA ALA A 266 -7.35 43.69 8.01
C ALA A 266 -8.03 42.88 6.90
N PHE A 267 -8.63 43.53 5.89
CA PHE A 267 -9.22 42.82 4.75
C PHE A 267 -8.17 42.16 3.86
N GLU A 268 -7.01 42.79 3.65
CA GLU A 268 -5.89 42.15 2.95
C GLU A 268 -5.40 40.90 3.68
N ALA A 269 -5.28 40.97 5.01
CA ALA A 269 -4.92 39.82 5.82
C ALA A 269 -5.97 38.71 5.74
N ALA A 270 -7.25 39.06 5.84
CA ALA A 270 -8.35 38.11 5.71
C ALA A 270 -8.38 37.43 4.33
N PHE A 271 -8.09 38.16 3.26
CA PHE A 271 -7.98 37.58 1.91
C PHE A 271 -6.84 36.56 1.82
N VAL A 272 -5.67 36.87 2.37
CA VAL A 272 -4.51 35.97 2.39
C VAL A 272 -4.83 34.72 3.21
N ASP A 273 -5.36 34.89 4.42
CA ASP A 273 -5.68 33.81 5.33
C ASP A 273 -6.72 32.86 4.68
N LEU A 274 -7.80 33.42 4.09
CA LEU A 274 -8.82 32.63 3.39
C LEU A 274 -8.26 31.91 2.15
N SER A 275 -7.36 32.55 1.40
CA SER A 275 -6.73 31.94 0.23
C SER A 275 -5.89 30.72 0.61
N GLU A 276 -5.10 30.85 1.67
CA GLU A 276 -4.30 29.76 2.23
C GLU A 276 -5.19 28.65 2.79
N GLU A 277 -6.25 29.00 3.52
CA GLU A 277 -7.23 28.03 4.03
C GLU A 277 -7.86 27.23 2.90
N ILE A 278 -8.37 27.88 1.85
CA ILE A 278 -8.97 27.20 0.70
C ILE A 278 -7.94 26.35 -0.06
N ARG A 279 -6.69 26.84 -0.19
CA ARG A 279 -5.62 26.09 -0.85
C ARG A 279 -5.28 24.80 -0.11
N ASN A 280 -5.26 24.85 1.22
CA ASN A 280 -4.83 23.76 2.08
C ASN A 280 -5.98 22.80 2.45
N LEU A 281 -7.18 22.98 1.90
CA LEU A 281 -8.28 22.01 2.03
C LEU A 281 -7.95 20.73 1.25
N VAL A 282 -7.63 19.67 1.99
CA VAL A 282 -7.38 18.33 1.46
C VAL A 282 -8.54 17.37 1.76
N ASP A 283 -9.21 17.55 2.90
CA ASP A 283 -10.23 16.62 3.38
C ASP A 283 -11.67 17.04 3.00
N PRO A 284 -12.43 16.17 2.28
CA PRO A 284 -13.84 16.39 1.96
C PRO A 284 -14.72 16.72 3.17
N GLN A 285 -14.48 16.11 4.34
CA GLN A 285 -15.33 16.32 5.50
C GLN A 285 -15.13 17.71 6.11
N SER A 286 -13.87 18.16 6.20
CA SER A 286 -13.52 19.52 6.60
C SER A 286 -14.11 20.60 5.68
N LEU A 287 -14.25 20.31 4.38
CA LEU A 287 -14.89 21.20 3.41
C LEU A 287 -16.36 21.44 3.74
N TRP A 288 -17.15 20.37 3.94
CA TRP A 288 -18.60 20.48 4.14
C TRP A 288 -18.98 21.32 5.37
N SER A 289 -18.25 21.14 6.47
CA SER A 289 -18.50 21.90 7.71
C SER A 289 -18.22 23.40 7.57
N ARG A 290 -17.29 23.80 6.70
CA ARG A 290 -16.82 25.20 6.54
C ARG A 290 -17.35 25.89 5.29
N LEU A 291 -17.95 25.15 4.36
CA LEU A 291 -18.37 25.62 3.04
C LEU A 291 -19.24 26.89 3.11
N LYS A 292 -20.20 26.93 4.04
CA LYS A 292 -21.08 28.10 4.23
C LYS A 292 -20.27 29.34 4.64
N GLY A 293 -19.37 29.18 5.62
CA GLY A 293 -18.51 30.27 6.09
C GLY A 293 -17.57 30.78 5.00
N PHE A 294 -16.99 29.89 4.18
CA PHE A 294 -16.17 30.32 3.05
C PHE A 294 -16.96 31.13 2.02
N LYS A 295 -18.18 30.71 1.68
CA LYS A 295 -19.04 31.46 0.75
C LYS A 295 -19.40 32.84 1.29
N GLU A 296 -19.69 32.95 2.59
CA GLU A 296 -19.97 34.23 3.24
C GLU A 296 -18.75 35.15 3.23
N GLN A 297 -17.56 34.64 3.60
CA GLN A 297 -16.33 35.44 3.58
C GLN A 297 -15.92 35.89 2.17
N LEU A 298 -16.04 35.01 1.17
CA LEU A 298 -15.78 35.38 -0.24
C LEU A 298 -16.73 36.48 -0.71
N THR A 299 -17.99 36.46 -0.27
CA THR A 299 -18.97 37.52 -0.58
C THR A 299 -18.57 38.84 0.06
N GLN A 300 -18.18 38.84 1.34
CA GLN A 300 -17.71 40.05 2.04
C GLN A 300 -16.44 40.64 1.39
N LEU A 301 -15.52 39.79 0.94
CA LEU A 301 -14.31 40.23 0.23
C LEU A 301 -14.66 40.81 -1.15
N GLU A 302 -15.60 40.21 -1.88
CA GLU A 302 -16.09 40.73 -3.16
C GLU A 302 -16.74 42.11 -2.99
N GLU A 303 -17.52 42.33 -1.93
CA GLU A 303 -18.09 43.65 -1.60
C GLU A 303 -17.04 44.73 -1.33
N MET A 304 -15.85 44.33 -0.86
CA MET A 304 -14.68 45.22 -0.70
C MET A 304 -13.88 45.41 -1.99
N GLY A 305 -14.25 44.71 -3.07
CA GLY A 305 -13.65 44.82 -4.39
C GLY A 305 -12.57 43.78 -4.71
N PHE A 306 -12.39 42.77 -3.86
CA PHE A 306 -11.45 41.68 -4.16
C PHE A 306 -11.98 40.81 -5.32
N ASN A 307 -11.09 40.42 -6.23
CA ASN A 307 -11.38 39.41 -7.23
C ASN A 307 -11.26 38.01 -6.62
N VAL A 308 -12.41 37.45 -6.25
CA VAL A 308 -12.52 36.12 -5.60
C VAL A 308 -12.82 34.98 -6.59
N THR A 309 -12.79 35.23 -7.90
CA THR A 309 -13.21 34.26 -8.93
C THR A 309 -12.43 32.96 -8.83
N MET A 310 -11.09 33.04 -8.74
CA MET A 310 -10.25 31.84 -8.63
C MET A 310 -10.51 31.03 -7.35
N LEU A 311 -10.78 31.70 -6.23
CA LEU A 311 -11.09 31.04 -4.97
C LEU A 311 -12.45 30.33 -5.03
N ARG A 312 -13.45 30.96 -5.68
CA ARG A 312 -14.76 30.34 -5.93
C ARG A 312 -14.63 29.10 -6.81
N GLU A 313 -13.93 29.21 -7.94
CA GLU A 313 -13.71 28.08 -8.85
C GLU A 313 -12.98 26.91 -8.15
N ARG A 314 -11.99 27.22 -7.31
CA ARG A 314 -11.30 26.20 -6.52
C ARG A 314 -12.24 25.54 -5.51
N LEU A 315 -13.05 26.33 -4.81
CA LEU A 315 -14.01 25.83 -3.83
C LEU A 315 -15.08 24.95 -4.48
N ASP A 316 -15.57 25.34 -5.67
CA ASP A 316 -16.55 24.56 -6.43
C ASP A 316 -15.94 23.23 -6.91
N LYS A 317 -14.71 23.23 -7.43
CA LYS A 317 -13.97 22.00 -7.80
C LYS A 317 -13.79 21.07 -6.60
N LEU A 318 -13.42 21.61 -5.44
CA LEU A 318 -13.29 20.83 -4.20
C LEU A 318 -14.64 20.23 -3.80
N GLN A 319 -15.73 20.99 -3.96
CA GLN A 319 -17.08 20.50 -3.69
C GLN A 319 -17.49 19.37 -4.63
N GLU A 320 -17.15 19.44 -5.92
CA GLU A 320 -17.41 18.36 -6.89
C GLU A 320 -16.63 17.09 -6.56
N ILE A 321 -15.34 17.21 -6.22
CA ILE A 321 -14.50 16.08 -5.79
C ILE A 321 -15.12 15.44 -4.54
N ALA A 322 -15.46 16.23 -3.53
CA ALA A 322 -16.07 15.75 -2.30
C ALA A 322 -17.39 15.01 -2.54
N LYS A 323 -18.25 15.52 -3.43
CA LYS A 323 -19.51 14.84 -3.82
C LYS A 323 -19.25 13.49 -4.52
N ARG A 324 -18.22 13.42 -5.36
CA ARG A 324 -17.85 12.20 -6.07
C ARG A 324 -17.27 11.13 -5.14
N GLU A 325 -16.56 11.55 -4.10
CA GLU A 325 -15.93 10.64 -3.14
C GLU A 325 -16.90 10.15 -2.04
N GLN A 326 -17.99 10.87 -1.79
CA GLN A 326 -18.98 10.51 -0.78
C GLN A 326 -19.53 9.07 -0.90
N PRO A 327 -19.92 8.56 -2.09
CA PRO A 327 -20.37 7.17 -2.24
C PRO A 327 -19.27 6.15 -1.94
N SER A 328 -18.02 6.48 -2.25
CA SER A 328 -16.86 5.62 -1.99
C SER A 328 -16.59 5.48 -0.50
N GLN A 329 -16.77 6.57 0.27
CA GLN A 329 -16.63 6.51 1.73
C GLN A 329 -17.72 5.66 2.39
N VAL A 330 -18.98 5.81 1.98
CA VAL A 330 -20.09 4.98 2.47
C VAL A 330 -19.84 3.50 2.15
N ALA A 331 -19.48 3.18 0.91
CA ALA A 331 -19.16 1.81 0.51
C ALA A 331 -17.97 1.24 1.28
N ALA A 332 -16.94 2.06 1.57
CA ALA A 332 -15.80 1.63 2.38
C ALA A 332 -16.18 1.37 3.84
N GLU A 333 -17.12 2.14 4.41
CA GLU A 333 -17.64 1.91 5.76
C GLU A 333 -18.51 0.66 5.84
N GLU A 334 -19.37 0.43 4.85
CA GLU A 334 -20.15 -0.81 4.71
C GLU A 334 -19.22 -2.03 4.62
N PHE A 335 -18.20 -1.96 3.76
CA PHE A 335 -17.22 -3.03 3.63
C PHE A 335 -16.45 -3.29 4.92
N LYS A 336 -16.10 -2.24 5.69
CA LYS A 336 -15.51 -2.40 7.03
C LYS A 336 -16.47 -3.02 8.04
N ALA A 337 -17.77 -2.75 7.94
CA ALA A 337 -18.78 -3.39 8.77
C ALA A 337 -18.89 -4.88 8.44
N ASP A 338 -18.87 -5.24 7.15
CA ASP A 338 -18.90 -6.62 6.69
C ASP A 338 -17.66 -7.40 7.14
N ILE A 339 -16.46 -6.82 7.02
CA ILE A 339 -15.22 -7.43 7.54
C ILE A 339 -15.36 -7.74 9.03
N ARG A 340 -15.82 -6.77 9.84
CA ARG A 340 -16.00 -6.97 11.29
C ARG A 340 -17.01 -8.07 11.61
N ASN A 341 -18.07 -8.18 10.81
CA ASN A 341 -19.07 -9.23 10.97
C ASN A 341 -18.47 -10.62 10.64
N GLU A 342 -17.71 -10.73 9.56
CA GLU A 342 -17.03 -11.97 9.19
C GLU A 342 -15.95 -12.36 10.21
N GLU A 343 -15.18 -11.41 10.74
CA GLU A 343 -14.24 -11.64 11.84
C GLU A 343 -14.93 -12.19 13.09
N ALA A 344 -16.11 -11.68 13.43
CA ALA A 344 -16.91 -12.19 14.55
C ALA A 344 -17.39 -13.64 14.29
N LYS A 345 -17.83 -13.96 13.06
CA LYS A 345 -18.20 -15.33 12.68
C LYS A 345 -17.02 -16.29 12.73
N ILE A 346 -15.86 -15.86 12.23
CA ILE A 346 -14.61 -16.65 12.28
C ILE A 346 -14.22 -16.92 13.74
N SER A 347 -14.30 -15.92 14.61
CA SER A 347 -14.03 -16.05 16.04
C SER A 347 -14.95 -17.09 16.69
N PHE A 348 -16.25 -17.02 16.41
CA PHE A 348 -17.24 -17.99 16.90
C PHE A 348 -16.92 -19.42 16.45
N VAL A 349 -16.65 -19.61 15.16
CA VAL A 349 -16.30 -20.93 14.61
C VAL A 349 -15.01 -21.47 15.25
N ARG A 350 -14.00 -20.62 15.48
CA ARG A 350 -12.75 -21.03 16.16
C ARG A 350 -13.01 -21.50 17.59
N THR A 351 -13.83 -20.77 18.36
CA THR A 351 -14.21 -21.20 19.71
C THR A 351 -14.91 -22.56 19.66
N ARG A 352 -15.81 -22.77 18.70
CA ARG A 352 -16.52 -24.04 18.55
C ARG A 352 -15.59 -25.20 18.18
N ILE A 353 -14.58 -24.97 17.35
CA ILE A 353 -13.56 -25.96 17.02
C ILE A 353 -12.81 -26.37 18.30
N MET A 354 -12.36 -25.41 19.10
CA MET A 354 -11.63 -25.70 20.35
C MET A 354 -12.47 -26.52 21.35
N GLU A 355 -13.76 -26.24 21.46
CA GLU A 355 -14.68 -27.04 22.29
C GLU A 355 -14.77 -28.49 21.81
N LEU A 356 -14.97 -28.68 20.50
CA LEU A 356 -15.08 -30.01 19.90
C LEU A 356 -13.78 -30.80 20.03
N GLU A 357 -12.62 -30.15 19.84
CA GLU A 357 -11.31 -30.78 20.07
C GLU A 357 -11.15 -31.24 21.53
N GLY A 358 -11.61 -30.44 22.49
CA GLY A 358 -11.64 -30.82 23.90
C GLY A 358 -12.52 -32.04 24.18
N ASP A 359 -13.67 -32.14 23.54
CA ASP A 359 -14.58 -33.28 23.71
C ASP A 359 -14.09 -34.54 23.00
N ILE A 360 -13.41 -34.40 21.86
CA ILE A 360 -12.69 -35.50 21.20
C ILE A 360 -11.63 -36.06 22.14
N GLU A 361 -10.84 -35.20 22.80
CA GLU A 361 -9.78 -35.65 23.70
C GLU A 361 -10.34 -36.39 24.94
N LYS A 362 -11.41 -35.87 25.56
CA LYS A 362 -12.11 -36.58 26.63
C LYS A 362 -12.63 -37.95 26.17
N SER A 363 -13.17 -38.02 24.95
CA SER A 363 -13.72 -39.25 24.39
C SER A 363 -12.62 -40.29 24.13
N LYS A 364 -11.43 -39.87 23.66
CA LYS A 364 -10.27 -40.76 23.51
C LYS A 364 -9.87 -41.41 24.83
N VAL A 365 -9.77 -40.62 25.91
CA VAL A 365 -9.43 -41.15 27.25
C VAL A 365 -10.45 -42.20 27.70
N VAL A 366 -11.75 -41.97 27.46
CA VAL A 366 -12.80 -42.96 27.77
C VAL A 366 -12.64 -44.23 26.93
N ILE A 367 -12.34 -44.11 25.64
CA ILE A 367 -12.12 -45.25 24.75
C ILE A 367 -10.91 -46.06 25.21
N ASP A 368 -9.79 -45.42 25.52
CA ASP A 368 -8.57 -46.08 25.98
C ASP A 368 -8.79 -46.82 27.30
N ASN A 369 -9.48 -46.20 28.26
CA ASN A 369 -9.85 -46.85 29.52
C ASN A 369 -10.71 -48.10 29.29
N ARG A 370 -11.69 -48.03 28.39
CA ARG A 370 -12.52 -49.20 28.02
C ARG A 370 -11.69 -50.27 27.33
N ARG A 371 -10.74 -49.89 26.48
CA ARG A 371 -9.85 -50.84 25.78
C ARG A 371 -8.98 -51.60 26.77
N CYS A 372 -8.36 -50.92 27.73
CA CYS A 372 -7.62 -51.54 28.83
C CYS A 372 -8.51 -52.53 29.61
N LYS A 373 -9.76 -52.15 29.93
CA LYS A 373 -10.67 -53.03 30.66
C LYS A 373 -11.05 -54.30 29.87
N ILE A 374 -11.25 -54.18 28.57
CA ILE A 374 -11.49 -55.31 27.68
C ILE A 374 -10.29 -56.26 27.67
N GLU A 375 -9.07 -55.74 27.62
CA GLU A 375 -7.85 -56.56 27.65
C GLU A 375 -7.68 -57.32 28.97
N GLU A 376 -8.02 -56.72 30.11
CA GLU A 376 -8.08 -57.40 31.41
C GLU A 376 -9.08 -58.56 31.39
N LEU A 377 -10.34 -58.29 30.99
CA LEU A 377 -11.39 -59.30 30.94
C LEU A 377 -11.05 -60.45 29.99
N LYS A 378 -10.36 -60.17 28.87
CA LYS A 378 -9.86 -61.20 27.96
C LYS A 378 -8.83 -62.12 28.63
N LYS A 379 -7.90 -61.56 29.41
CA LYS A 379 -6.91 -62.35 30.17
C LYS A 379 -7.59 -63.25 31.20
N ASP A 380 -8.55 -62.71 31.92
CA ASP A 380 -9.29 -63.48 32.95
C ASP A 380 -10.13 -64.59 32.31
N SER A 381 -10.83 -64.31 31.21
CA SER A 381 -11.54 -65.33 30.44
C SER A 381 -10.60 -66.44 29.94
N PHE A 382 -9.39 -66.10 29.49
CA PHE A 382 -8.41 -67.09 29.05
C PHE A 382 -7.96 -68.01 30.19
N LYS A 383 -7.74 -67.47 31.39
CA LYS A 383 -7.40 -68.27 32.58
C LYS A 383 -8.51 -69.26 32.93
N VAL A 384 -9.76 -68.81 32.96
CA VAL A 384 -10.92 -69.69 33.24
C VAL A 384 -11.01 -70.82 32.22
N VAL A 385 -10.77 -70.54 30.94
CA VAL A 385 -10.75 -71.56 29.88
C VAL A 385 -9.63 -72.58 30.11
N GLU A 386 -8.43 -72.14 30.49
CA GLU A 386 -7.31 -73.05 30.79
C GLU A 386 -7.54 -73.89 32.06
N GLU A 387 -8.13 -73.31 33.11
CA GLU A 387 -8.57 -74.04 34.30
C GLU A 387 -9.63 -75.11 33.98
N PHE A 388 -10.60 -74.77 33.12
CA PHE A 388 -11.63 -75.72 32.71
C PHE A 388 -11.03 -76.87 31.88
N LYS A 389 -10.07 -76.58 30.99
CA LYS A 389 -9.34 -77.61 30.23
C LYS A 389 -8.52 -78.53 31.13
N SER A 390 -7.87 -78.00 32.17
CA SER A 390 -7.07 -78.81 33.10
C SER A 390 -7.96 -79.71 33.96
N LEU A 391 -9.09 -79.19 34.46
CA LEU A 391 -10.13 -79.98 35.14
C LEU A 391 -10.65 -81.13 34.26
N ALA A 392 -11.06 -80.83 33.03
CA ALA A 392 -11.59 -81.83 32.11
C ALA A 392 -10.61 -82.99 31.85
N LYS A 393 -9.31 -82.69 31.70
CA LYS A 393 -8.25 -83.71 31.54
C LYS A 393 -8.09 -84.59 32.78
N SER A 394 -8.24 -84.02 33.99
CA SER A 394 -8.06 -84.76 35.24
C SER A 394 -9.18 -85.77 35.51
N THR A 395 -10.39 -85.54 35.00
CA THR A 395 -11.57 -86.42 35.19
C THR A 395 -11.61 -87.66 34.28
N TRP A 396 -10.73 -87.77 33.28
CA TRP A 396 -10.69 -88.88 32.31
C TRP A 396 -9.52 -89.87 32.53
N ASN A 397 -8.67 -89.62 33.53
CA ASN A 397 -7.67 -90.56 34.03
C ASN A 397 -8.12 -91.11 35.38
#